data_AF-A0A813BBL7-F1
#
_entry.id   AF-A0A813BBL7-F1
#
_cell.length_a   1.000
_cell.length_b   1.000
_cell.length_c   1.000
_cell.angle_alpha   90.00
_cell.angle_beta   90.00
_cell.angle_gamma   90.00
#
_symmetry.space_group_name_H-M   'P 1'
#
loop_
_entity.id
_entity.type
_entity.pdbx_description
1 polymer ?
#
loop_
_entity_poly.entity_id
_entity_poly.type
_entity_poly.pdbx_seq_one_letter_code
_entity_poly.pdbx_strand_id
1 'polypeptide(L)'
;MFSARFDGGYIEHKIRRVHKILQAHNFPVLMVDAGIGDNFGKLTQNYLNKIEKEKGVLICVCTAHYAEKTSSPYCSFEELQFAKDYRLDVLPLKVADVYPPKPPGGPKHPHDKDCEAEALIKMVFRPNLSYKDCRNLDEVEIARVIADKLLKKKSLAMRSSLSLQ
;
A
#
# COMPACT_ATOMS: atom_id res chain seq x y z
N MET A 1 -3.27 -2.50 -5.27
CA MET A 1 -1.85 -2.21 -5.59
C MET A 1 -1.05 -2.29 -4.31
N PHE A 2 0.12 -2.92 -4.32
CA PHE A 2 1.08 -2.83 -3.21
C PHE A 2 1.79 -1.49 -3.27
N SER A 3 1.71 -0.75 -2.16
CA SER A 3 2.53 0.41 -1.85
C SER A 3 3.55 -0.02 -0.81
N ALA A 4 4.83 0.00 -1.19
CA ALA A 4 5.92 -0.50 -0.37
C ALA A 4 7.20 0.29 -0.67
N ARG A 5 8.17 0.21 0.24
CA ARG A 5 9.55 0.56 -0.08
C ARG A 5 10.20 -0.64 -0.78
N PHE A 6 10.77 -0.40 -1.96
CA PHE A 6 11.52 -1.38 -2.73
C PHE A 6 13.03 -1.05 -2.63
N ASP A 7 13.67 -1.45 -1.52
CA ASP A 7 15.06 -1.19 -1.16
C ASP A 7 16.02 -2.41 -1.21
N GLY A 8 15.57 -3.54 -1.73
CA GLY A 8 16.26 -4.83 -1.73
C GLY A 8 16.24 -5.55 -0.37
N GLY A 9 15.51 -5.05 0.62
CA GLY A 9 15.47 -5.59 1.96
C GLY A 9 14.64 -6.88 2.09
N TYR A 10 14.75 -7.51 3.26
CA TYR A 10 13.98 -8.72 3.60
C TYR A 10 12.46 -8.55 3.42
N ILE A 11 11.92 -7.40 3.86
CA ILE A 11 10.49 -7.11 3.76
C ILE A 11 10.04 -7.01 2.30
N GLU A 12 10.82 -6.34 1.44
CA GLU A 12 10.52 -6.29 0.01
C GLU A 12 10.48 -7.70 -0.58
N HIS A 13 11.53 -8.50 -0.37
CA HIS A 13 11.58 -9.86 -0.91
C HIS A 13 10.41 -10.72 -0.44
N LYS A 14 10.06 -10.60 0.84
CA LYS A 14 8.89 -11.26 1.42
C LYS A 14 7.60 -10.84 0.71
N ILE A 15 7.39 -9.54 0.51
CA ILE A 15 6.17 -9.02 -0.13
C ILE A 15 6.12 -9.34 -1.63
N ARG A 16 7.26 -9.40 -2.33
CA ARG A 16 7.30 -9.91 -3.72
C ARG A 16 6.88 -11.38 -3.80
N ARG A 17 7.26 -12.21 -2.82
CA ARG A 17 6.78 -13.61 -2.73
C ARG A 17 5.27 -13.67 -2.45
N VAL A 18 4.76 -12.84 -1.54
CA VAL A 18 3.31 -12.68 -1.30
C VAL A 18 2.56 -12.32 -2.59
N HIS A 19 3.09 -11.36 -3.36
CA HIS A 19 2.52 -10.93 -4.63
C HIS A 19 2.47 -12.07 -5.66
N LYS A 20 3.56 -12.85 -5.80
CA LYS A 20 3.60 -14.04 -6.65
C LYS A 20 2.56 -15.10 -6.24
N ILE A 21 2.39 -15.35 -4.94
CA ILE A 21 1.37 -16.28 -4.43
C ILE A 21 -0.02 -15.81 -4.84
N LEU A 22 -0.34 -14.53 -4.62
CA LEU A 22 -1.63 -13.95 -4.99
C LEU A 22 -1.89 -14.03 -6.51
N GLN A 23 -0.88 -13.77 -7.34
CA GLN A 23 -0.98 -13.91 -8.79
C GLN A 23 -1.23 -15.37 -9.22
N ALA A 24 -0.53 -16.34 -8.61
CA ALA A 24 -0.75 -17.77 -8.88
C ALA A 24 -2.18 -18.22 -8.56
N HIS A 25 -2.84 -17.53 -7.63
CA HIS A 25 -4.25 -17.74 -7.28
C HIS A 25 -5.22 -16.79 -8.01
N ASN A 26 -4.79 -16.15 -9.11
CA ASN A 26 -5.60 -15.27 -9.97
C ASN A 26 -6.18 -14.04 -9.26
N PHE A 27 -5.56 -13.57 -8.18
CA PHE A 27 -5.92 -12.27 -7.61
C PHE A 27 -5.33 -11.13 -8.47
N PRO A 28 -6.12 -10.11 -8.81
CA PRO A 28 -5.68 -9.00 -9.67
C PRO A 28 -4.85 -7.97 -8.88
N VAL A 29 -3.72 -8.42 -8.32
CA VAL A 29 -2.83 -7.58 -7.52
C VAL A 29 -1.74 -6.94 -8.37
N LEU A 30 -1.61 -5.63 -8.23
CA LEU A 30 -0.62 -4.81 -8.90
C LEU A 30 0.55 -4.55 -7.95
N MET A 31 1.77 -4.66 -8.44
CA MET A 31 3.01 -4.29 -7.76
C MET A 31 3.93 -3.67 -8.80
N VAL A 32 4.54 -2.54 -8.48
CA VAL A 32 5.49 -1.92 -9.41
C VAL A 32 6.77 -2.75 -9.38
N ASP A 33 7.05 -3.40 -10.51
CA ASP A 33 8.29 -4.14 -10.75
C ASP A 33 8.89 -3.57 -12.03
N ALA A 34 9.73 -2.54 -11.89
CA ALA A 34 10.37 -1.90 -13.03
C ALA A 34 11.68 -2.62 -13.35
N GLY A 35 11.75 -3.24 -14.53
CA GLY A 35 13.00 -3.77 -15.09
C GLY A 35 13.87 -2.68 -15.71
N ILE A 36 15.04 -3.08 -16.23
CA ILE A 36 15.90 -2.19 -17.02
C ILE A 36 15.11 -1.71 -18.25
N GLY A 37 14.93 -0.40 -18.38
CA GLY A 37 14.18 0.24 -19.48
C GLY A 37 12.74 0.64 -19.14
N ASP A 38 12.20 0.20 -18.00
CA ASP A 38 10.85 0.59 -17.57
C ASP A 38 10.82 1.98 -16.92
N ASN A 39 9.77 2.73 -17.20
CA ASN A 39 9.47 3.96 -16.48
C ASN A 39 8.63 3.64 -15.24
N PHE A 40 9.31 3.48 -14.09
CA PHE A 40 8.69 3.24 -12.78
C PHE A 40 7.55 4.22 -12.47
N GLY A 41 7.72 5.49 -12.85
CA GLY A 41 6.72 6.52 -12.64
C GLY A 41 5.43 6.29 -13.43
N LYS A 42 5.56 5.96 -14.72
CA LYS A 42 4.41 5.67 -15.58
C LYS A 42 3.64 4.45 -15.09
N LEU A 43 4.33 3.40 -14.63
CA LEU A 43 3.67 2.21 -14.05
C LEU A 43 2.89 2.57 -12.77
N THR A 44 3.51 3.33 -11.88
CA THR A 44 2.88 3.81 -10.64
C THR A 44 1.60 4.61 -10.94
N GLN A 45 1.67 5.59 -11.85
CA GLN A 45 0.50 6.38 -12.27
C GLN A 45 -0.61 5.50 -12.86
N ASN A 46 -0.26 4.57 -13.75
CA ASN A 46 -1.23 3.68 -14.37
C ASN A 46 -1.93 2.79 -13.33
N TYR A 47 -1.19 2.29 -12.34
CA TYR A 47 -1.76 1.46 -11.29
C TYR A 47 -2.65 2.24 -10.32
N LEU A 48 -2.26 3.47 -9.94
CA LEU A 48 -3.08 4.35 -9.12
C LEU A 48 -4.40 4.69 -9.81
N ASN A 49 -4.34 5.11 -11.08
CA ASN A 49 -5.53 5.37 -11.89
C ASN A 49 -6.41 4.12 -12.05
N LYS A 50 -5.80 2.94 -12.21
CA LYS A 50 -6.54 1.67 -12.30
C LYS A 50 -7.28 1.35 -11.00
N ILE A 51 -6.60 1.42 -9.84
CA ILE A 51 -7.26 1.14 -8.56
C ILE A 51 -8.29 2.20 -8.17
N GLU A 52 -8.16 3.44 -8.65
CA GLU A 52 -9.20 4.46 -8.48
C GLU A 52 -10.47 4.07 -9.27
N LYS A 53 -10.33 3.86 -10.58
CA LYS A 53 -11.45 3.51 -11.47
C LYS A 53 -12.16 2.22 -11.08
N GLU A 54 -11.39 1.21 -10.68
CA GLU A 54 -11.91 -0.10 -10.31
C GLU A 54 -12.33 -0.18 -8.84
N LYS A 55 -12.32 0.93 -8.10
CA LYS A 55 -12.58 0.97 -6.65
C LYS A 55 -11.74 -0.08 -5.92
N GLY A 56 -10.47 -0.19 -6.28
CA GLY A 56 -9.49 -1.12 -5.73
C GLY A 56 -9.09 -0.80 -4.28
N VAL A 57 -7.95 -1.35 -3.88
CA VAL A 57 -7.38 -1.17 -2.53
C VAL A 57 -5.88 -0.85 -2.67
N LEU A 58 -5.42 0.16 -1.94
CA LEU A 58 -4.00 0.42 -1.72
C LEU A 58 -3.52 -0.42 -0.52
N ILE A 59 -2.68 -1.42 -0.78
CA ILE A 59 -2.12 -2.32 0.23
C ILE A 59 -0.82 -1.67 0.73
N CYS A 60 -0.86 -1.12 1.93
CA CYS A 60 0.23 -0.34 2.51
C CYS A 60 1.16 -1.27 3.31
N VAL A 61 2.38 -1.48 2.83
CA VAL A 61 3.39 -2.29 3.53
C VAL A 61 4.11 -1.42 4.55
N CYS A 62 3.59 -1.41 5.77
CA CYS A 62 4.01 -0.50 6.83
C CYS A 62 5.30 -0.99 7.52
N THR A 63 6.45 -0.65 6.93
CA THR A 63 7.74 -0.59 7.64
C THR A 63 7.80 0.63 8.56
N ALA A 64 8.86 0.75 9.36
CA ALA A 64 9.02 1.90 10.27
C ALA A 64 9.05 3.25 9.54
N HIS A 65 9.54 3.29 8.30
CA HIS A 65 9.68 4.51 7.48
C HIS A 65 8.73 4.53 6.27
N TYR A 66 7.66 3.73 6.28
CA TYR A 66 6.66 3.78 5.21
C TYR A 66 6.09 5.19 5.07
N ALA A 67 5.78 5.58 3.82
CA ALA A 67 5.37 6.93 3.44
C ALA A 67 6.43 8.02 3.68
N GLU A 68 7.72 7.66 3.79
CA GLU A 68 8.81 8.64 3.73
C GLU A 68 8.76 9.43 2.43
N LYS A 69 8.77 10.76 2.56
CA LYS A 69 8.84 11.67 1.43
C LYS A 69 10.28 11.73 0.92
N THR A 70 10.46 11.42 -0.35
CA THR A 70 11.78 11.38 -1.01
C THR A 70 11.80 12.36 -2.20
N SER A 71 12.90 12.41 -2.94
CA SER A 71 12.96 13.14 -4.21
C SER A 71 12.10 12.53 -5.32
N SER A 72 11.68 11.26 -5.18
CA SER A 72 10.86 10.58 -6.19
C SER A 72 9.39 10.99 -6.07
N PRO A 73 8.76 11.50 -7.15
CA PRO A 73 7.33 11.82 -7.18
C PRO A 73 6.44 10.56 -7.25
N TYR A 74 7.03 9.39 -7.11
CA TYR A 74 6.37 8.08 -7.15
C TYR A 74 6.69 7.25 -5.90
N CYS A 75 7.11 7.89 -4.81
CA CYS A 75 7.35 7.20 -3.54
C CYS A 75 6.04 6.92 -2.79
N SER A 76 6.11 6.05 -1.78
CA SER A 76 4.93 5.67 -0.98
C SER A 76 4.21 6.84 -0.28
N PHE A 77 4.88 7.97 -0.06
CA PHE A 77 4.24 9.21 0.39
C PHE A 77 3.19 9.69 -0.63
N GLU A 78 3.58 9.83 -1.89
CA GLU A 78 2.72 10.30 -2.98
C GLU A 78 1.59 9.31 -3.27
N GLU A 79 1.86 8.01 -3.19
CA GLU A 79 0.83 6.97 -3.32
C GLU A 79 -0.22 7.06 -2.20
N LEU A 80 0.21 7.30 -0.95
CA LEU A 80 -0.68 7.46 0.20
C LEU A 80 -1.48 8.77 0.13
N GLN A 81 -0.85 9.85 -0.37
CA GLN A 81 -1.49 11.14 -0.60
C GLN A 81 -2.59 11.00 -1.67
N PHE A 82 -2.29 10.31 -2.77
CA PHE A 82 -3.28 9.97 -3.79
C PHE A 82 -4.46 9.19 -3.19
N ALA A 83 -4.18 8.16 -2.38
CA ALA A 83 -5.23 7.38 -1.73
C ALA A 83 -6.11 8.23 -0.80
N LYS A 84 -5.54 9.21 -0.10
CA LYS A 84 -6.30 10.16 0.72
C LYS A 84 -7.20 11.03 -0.15
N ASP A 85 -6.65 11.66 -1.18
CA ASP A 85 -7.35 12.68 -1.96
C ASP A 85 -8.48 12.09 -2.81
N TYR A 86 -8.27 10.88 -3.34
CA TYR A 86 -9.28 10.12 -4.09
C TYR A 86 -10.10 9.15 -3.21
N ARG A 87 -9.92 9.20 -1.88
CA ARG A 87 -10.65 8.37 -0.89
C ARG A 87 -10.60 6.88 -1.23
N LEU A 88 -9.45 6.39 -1.65
CA LEU A 88 -9.24 4.97 -1.90
C LEU A 88 -9.31 4.18 -0.59
N ASP A 89 -9.78 2.93 -0.70
CA ASP A 89 -9.64 1.99 0.41
C ASP A 89 -8.16 1.68 0.62
N VAL A 90 -7.74 1.73 1.88
CA VAL A 90 -6.40 1.34 2.30
C VAL A 90 -6.44 0.05 3.13
N LEU A 91 -5.43 -0.80 2.96
CA LEU A 91 -5.17 -1.97 3.79
C LEU A 91 -3.77 -1.86 4.40
N PRO A 92 -3.65 -1.39 5.65
CA PRO A 92 -2.36 -1.33 6.33
C PRO A 92 -1.90 -2.73 6.79
N LEU A 93 -0.69 -3.11 6.39
CA LEU A 93 0.01 -4.32 6.82
C LEU A 93 1.19 -3.91 7.70
N LYS A 94 1.08 -4.09 9.02
CA LYS A 94 2.19 -3.87 9.95
C LYS A 94 3.20 -4.98 9.79
N VAL A 95 4.36 -4.65 9.22
CA VAL A 95 5.46 -5.60 8.96
C VAL A 95 6.71 -5.29 9.78
N ALA A 96 6.70 -4.22 10.57
CA ALA A 96 7.75 -3.80 11.50
C ALA A 96 7.18 -3.43 12.88
N ASP A 97 8.03 -3.34 13.90
CA ASP A 97 7.58 -3.09 15.28
C ASP A 97 6.90 -1.74 15.47
N VAL A 98 7.41 -0.72 14.78
CA VAL A 98 6.87 0.65 14.81
C VAL A 98 5.56 0.71 14.02
N TYR A 99 4.46 1.00 14.71
CA TYR A 99 3.16 1.26 14.10
C TYR A 99 2.35 2.30 14.91
N PRO A 100 1.71 3.30 14.27
CA PRO A 100 1.84 3.66 12.85
C PRO A 100 3.28 3.94 12.45
N PRO A 101 3.64 3.86 11.15
CA PRO A 101 4.97 4.22 10.69
C PRO A 101 5.38 5.62 11.16
N LYS A 102 6.67 5.81 11.38
CA LYS A 102 7.30 7.07 11.78
C LYS A 102 8.44 7.37 10.80
N PRO A 103 8.11 7.79 9.56
CA PRO A 103 9.13 8.18 8.60
C PRO A 103 9.98 9.34 9.13
N PRO A 104 11.26 9.43 8.72
CA PRO A 104 12.12 10.54 9.12
C PRO A 104 11.58 11.86 8.57
N GLY A 105 11.80 12.94 9.32
CA GLY A 105 11.36 14.29 8.98
C GLY A 105 12.03 15.33 9.87
N GLY A 106 11.68 16.60 9.68
CA GLY A 106 12.12 17.74 10.48
C GLY A 106 13.16 18.62 9.77
N PRO A 107 13.63 19.72 10.38
CA PRO A 107 14.32 20.81 9.69
C PRO A 107 15.57 20.43 8.89
N LYS A 108 16.21 19.30 9.25
CA LYS A 108 17.41 18.76 8.59
C LYS A 108 17.09 17.73 7.50
N HIS A 109 15.85 17.28 7.37
CA HIS A 109 15.45 16.32 6.34
C HIS A 109 15.46 16.98 4.96
N PRO A 110 16.04 16.35 3.92
CA PRO A 110 16.18 16.95 2.60
C PRO A 110 14.84 17.21 1.89
N HIS A 111 13.80 16.46 2.23
CA HIS A 111 12.52 16.46 1.50
C HIS A 111 11.28 16.69 2.37
N ASP A 112 11.40 16.62 3.70
CA ASP A 112 10.26 16.68 4.62
C ASP A 112 10.59 17.49 5.88
N LYS A 113 10.75 18.80 5.69
CA LYS A 113 11.19 19.71 6.75
C LYS A 113 10.14 19.90 7.85
N ASP A 114 8.88 19.71 7.49
CA ASP A 114 7.71 20.00 8.33
C ASP A 114 6.98 18.72 8.80
N CYS A 115 7.58 17.55 8.59
CA CYS A 115 7.02 16.24 8.96
C CYS A 115 5.63 15.97 8.34
N GLU A 116 5.45 16.36 7.08
CA GLU A 116 4.23 16.13 6.30
C GLU A 116 3.91 14.63 6.18
N ALA A 117 4.93 13.77 6.07
CA ALA A 117 4.73 12.32 5.99
C ALA A 117 4.05 11.77 7.24
N GLU A 118 4.48 12.21 8.43
CA GLU A 118 3.86 11.81 9.70
C GLU A 118 2.42 12.34 9.80
N ALA A 119 2.18 13.58 9.38
CA ALA A 119 0.85 14.17 9.36
C ALA A 119 -0.10 13.40 8.42
N LEU A 120 0.37 13.04 7.23
CA LEU A 120 -0.39 12.25 6.25
C LEU A 120 -0.76 10.87 6.81
N ILE A 121 0.19 10.17 7.44
CA ILE A 121 -0.07 8.89 8.11
C ILE A 121 -1.18 9.04 9.15
N LYS A 122 -1.16 10.07 9.99
CA LYS A 122 -2.21 10.30 11.00
C LYS A 122 -3.59 10.54 10.38
N MET A 123 -3.65 11.20 9.21
CA MET A 123 -4.89 11.47 8.49
C MET A 123 -5.47 10.22 7.82
N VAL A 124 -4.63 9.33 7.30
CA VAL A 124 -5.07 8.11 6.61
C VAL A 124 -5.25 6.95 7.59
N PHE A 125 -4.27 6.68 8.44
CA PHE A 125 -4.30 5.62 9.45
C PHE A 125 -4.94 6.09 10.75
N ARG A 126 -6.21 6.50 10.63
CA ARG A 126 -7.03 6.95 11.76
C ARG A 126 -7.22 5.83 12.80
N PRO A 127 -7.50 6.16 14.07
CA PRO A 127 -7.68 5.15 15.13
C PRO A 127 -8.75 4.08 14.83
N ASN A 128 -9.74 4.39 13.99
CA ASN A 128 -10.80 3.47 13.57
C ASN A 128 -10.45 2.62 12.34
N LEU A 129 -9.29 2.84 11.71
CA LEU A 129 -8.80 2.00 10.62
C LEU A 129 -8.02 0.81 11.19
N SER A 130 -8.59 -0.38 11.07
CA SER A 130 -7.88 -1.61 11.44
C SER A 130 -6.70 -1.89 10.51
N TYR A 131 -5.61 -2.39 11.08
CA TYR A 131 -4.46 -2.92 10.37
C TYR A 131 -4.33 -4.42 10.61
N LYS A 132 -3.58 -5.12 9.75
CA LYS A 132 -3.14 -6.49 10.05
C LYS A 132 -1.72 -6.44 10.62
N ASP A 133 -1.53 -7.07 11.79
CA ASP A 133 -0.18 -7.41 12.25
C ASP A 133 0.34 -8.63 11.49
N CYS A 134 1.38 -8.41 10.69
CA CYS A 134 2.00 -9.38 9.79
C CYS A 134 3.43 -9.74 10.22
N ARG A 135 3.93 -9.23 11.35
CA ARG A 135 5.32 -9.44 11.79
C ARG A 135 5.68 -10.92 11.95
N ASN A 136 4.73 -11.70 12.46
CA ASN A 136 4.90 -13.13 12.74
C ASN A 136 4.25 -14.04 11.70
N LEU A 137 3.75 -13.48 10.59
CA LEU A 137 3.08 -14.25 9.55
C LEU A 137 4.06 -14.60 8.44
N ASP A 138 3.98 -15.80 7.88
CA ASP A 138 4.70 -16.16 6.66
C ASP A 138 4.05 -15.54 5.39
N GLU A 139 4.67 -15.76 4.24
CA GLU A 139 4.18 -15.25 2.96
C GLU A 139 2.79 -15.78 2.56
N VAL A 140 2.48 -17.04 2.89
CA VAL A 140 1.19 -17.67 2.56
C VAL A 140 0.09 -17.08 3.45
N GLU A 141 0.37 -16.88 4.73
CA GLU A 141 -0.54 -16.27 5.69
C GLU A 141 -0.83 -14.80 5.33
N ILE A 142 0.19 -14.02 4.94
CA ILE A 142 -0.01 -12.65 4.48
C ILE A 142 -0.84 -12.63 3.19
N ALA A 143 -0.55 -13.50 2.22
CA ALA A 143 -1.34 -13.62 0.99
C ALA A 143 -2.80 -13.93 1.31
N ARG A 144 -3.08 -14.85 2.24
CA ARG A 144 -4.44 -15.17 2.69
C ARG A 144 -5.17 -13.98 3.28
N VAL A 145 -4.52 -13.18 4.13
CA VAL A 145 -5.12 -11.96 4.70
C VAL A 145 -5.54 -10.99 3.59
N ILE A 146 -4.67 -10.79 2.60
CA ILE A 146 -4.94 -9.88 1.48
C ILE A 146 -6.10 -10.43 0.64
N ALA A 147 -6.07 -11.73 0.31
CA ALA A 147 -7.13 -12.40 -0.43
C ALA A 147 -8.50 -12.24 0.27
N ASP A 148 -8.57 -12.48 1.58
CA ASP A 148 -9.80 -12.35 2.37
C ASP A 148 -10.37 -10.92 2.30
N LYS A 149 -9.51 -9.89 2.37
CA LYS A 149 -9.93 -8.49 2.21
C LYS A 149 -10.49 -8.23 0.81
N LEU A 150 -9.84 -8.72 -0.24
CA LEU A 150 -10.27 -8.52 -1.63
C LEU A 150 -11.60 -9.24 -1.92
N LEU A 151 -11.76 -10.48 -1.45
CA LEU A 151 -13.00 -11.25 -1.61
C LEU A 151 -14.16 -10.61 -0.85
N LYS A 152 -13.94 -10.19 0.40
CA LYS A 152 -14.95 -9.47 1.19
C LYS A 152 -15.42 -8.23 0.43
N LYS A 153 -14.50 -7.42 -0.09
CA LYS A 153 -14.85 -6.22 -0.87
C LYS A 153 -15.67 -6.55 -2.12
N LYS A 154 -15.28 -7.57 -2.90
CA LYS A 154 -16.03 -8.03 -4.07
C LYS A 154 -17.45 -8.46 -3.70
N SER A 155 -17.61 -9.19 -2.60
CA SER A 155 -18.93 -9.61 -2.11
C SER A 155 -19.83 -8.44 -1.72
N LEU A 156 -19.28 -7.39 -1.08
CA LEU A 156 -20.04 -6.19 -0.72
C LEU A 156 -20.47 -5.42 -1.97
N ALA A 157 -19.57 -5.24 -2.94
CA ALA A 157 -19.88 -4.55 -4.20
C ALA A 157 -21.03 -5.23 -4.97
N MET A 158 -21.02 -6.57 -5.05
CA MET A 158 -22.07 -7.35 -5.71
C MET A 158 -23.43 -7.23 -5.01
N ARG A 159 -23.45 -7.16 -3.66
CA ARG A 159 -24.70 -6.95 -2.90
C ARG A 159 -25.27 -5.55 -3.14
N SER A 160 -24.43 -4.52 -3.17
CA SER A 160 -24.87 -3.14 -3.42
C SER A 160 -25.43 -2.94 -4.83
N SER A 161 -24.94 -3.67 -5.84
CA SER A 161 -25.50 -3.61 -7.20
C SER A 161 -26.85 -4.30 -7.33
N LEU A 162 -27.12 -5.34 -6.51
CA LEU A 162 -28.40 -6.06 -6.52
C LEU A 162 -29.52 -5.32 -5.77
N SER A 163 -29.19 -4.45 -4.82
CA SER A 163 -30.17 -3.64 -4.07
C SER A 163 -30.61 -2.35 -4.78
N LEU A 164 -30.07 -2.08 -5.98
CA LEU A 164 -30.37 -0.89 -6.80
C LEU A 164 -31.17 -1.23 -8.06
N GLN A 165 -31.62 -2.48 -8.19
CA GLN A 165 -32.55 -2.98 -9.21
C GLN A 165 -33.89 -3.30 -8.54
#